data_AF-A0A1B6NV10-F1
#
_entry.id   AF-A0A1B6NV10-F1
#
_cell.length_a   1.000
_cell.length_b   1.000
_cell.length_c   1.000
_cell.angle_alpha   90.00
_cell.angle_beta   90.00
_cell.angle_gamma   90.00
#
_symmetry.space_group_name_H-M   'P 1'
#
loop_
_entity.id
_entity.type
_entity.pdbx_description
1 polymer ?
#
loop_
_entity_poly.entity_id
_entity_poly.type
_entity_poly.pdbx_seq_one_letter_code
_entity_poly.pdbx_strand_id
1 'polypeptide(L)'
;MLLNQYINGHDNDVALKCTHGSITYRALLSAVENLASWITNHNAERVGIAFDNSFAWVIADLACQQADVCCVPVPLFFSTSQQEHVLNESQCHFLLTNRGGELSEWSESPTVIDCENGIVAHS
;
A
#
# COMPACT_ATOMS: atom_id res chain seq x y z
N MET A 1 -1.80 2.40 -16.88
CA MET A 1 -0.68 2.54 -15.93
C MET A 1 0.65 2.27 -16.65
N LEU A 2 1.75 2.95 -16.29
CA LEU A 2 3.05 2.85 -16.97
C LEU A 2 3.64 1.42 -16.98
N LEU A 3 3.37 0.62 -15.94
CA LEU A 3 3.90 -0.74 -15.82
C LEU A 3 3.47 -1.66 -16.98
N ASN A 4 2.27 -1.48 -17.53
CA ASN A 4 1.77 -2.28 -18.66
C ASN A 4 2.61 -2.10 -19.94
N GLN A 5 3.32 -0.97 -20.07
CA GLN A 5 4.19 -0.73 -21.22
C GLN A 5 5.48 -1.57 -21.16
N TYR A 6 5.92 -1.93 -19.95
CA TYR A 6 7.15 -2.69 -19.70
C TYR A 6 6.98 -4.20 -19.78
N ILE A 7 5.75 -4.71 -19.80
CA ILE A 7 5.47 -6.17 -19.83
C ILE A 7 5.62 -6.76 -21.23
N ASN A 8 5.92 -5.96 -22.26
CA ASN A 8 6.12 -6.43 -23.63
C ASN A 8 7.39 -7.30 -23.79
N GLY A 9 7.34 -8.55 -23.34
CA GLY A 9 8.43 -9.55 -23.44
C GLY A 9 9.37 -9.60 -22.24
N HIS A 10 9.16 -8.79 -21.21
CA HIS A 10 10.00 -8.70 -20.00
C HIS A 10 9.30 -9.24 -18.75
N ASP A 11 8.24 -10.04 -18.88
CA ASP A 11 7.44 -10.59 -17.77
C ASP A 11 8.26 -11.22 -16.64
N ASN A 12 9.32 -11.94 -17.02
CA ASN A 12 10.19 -12.67 -16.10
C ASN A 12 11.42 -11.86 -15.68
N ASP A 13 11.64 -10.68 -16.25
CA ASP A 13 12.75 -9.82 -15.85
C ASP A 13 12.48 -9.22 -14.48
N VAL A 14 13.57 -8.98 -13.74
CA VAL A 14 13.52 -8.39 -12.41
C VAL A 14 13.08 -6.93 -12.52
N ALA A 15 11.95 -6.60 -11.89
CA ALA A 15 11.44 -5.24 -11.80
C ALA A 15 12.00 -4.52 -10.57
N LEU A 16 11.93 -5.17 -9.41
CA LEU A 16 12.50 -4.65 -8.16
C LEU A 16 13.46 -5.68 -7.56
N LYS A 17 14.54 -5.17 -6.96
CA LYS A 17 15.55 -5.97 -6.27
C LYS A 17 15.96 -5.28 -4.98
N CYS A 18 16.08 -6.06 -3.91
CA CYS A 18 16.62 -5.62 -2.63
C CYS A 18 17.67 -6.64 -2.15
N THR A 19 18.20 -6.43 -0.95
CA THR A 19 19.15 -7.35 -0.30
C THR A 19 18.55 -8.72 0.00
N HIS A 20 17.23 -8.81 0.16
CA HIS A 20 16.53 -10.02 0.58
C HIS A 20 15.82 -10.76 -0.57
N GLY A 21 15.84 -10.22 -1.79
CA GLY A 21 15.21 -10.88 -2.93
C GLY A 21 14.94 -9.96 -4.11
N SER A 22 14.13 -10.46 -5.04
CA SER A 22 13.69 -9.73 -6.22
C SER A 22 12.30 -10.18 -6.63
N ILE A 23 11.53 -9.28 -7.25
CA ILE A 23 10.26 -9.60 -7.89
C ILE A 23 10.33 -9.30 -9.38
N THR A 24 9.67 -10.12 -10.19
CA THR A 24 9.62 -9.92 -11.64
C THR A 24 8.54 -8.91 -12.01
N TYR A 25 8.56 -8.38 -13.25
CA TYR A 25 7.50 -7.52 -13.75
C TYR A 25 6.12 -8.17 -13.68
N ARG A 26 6.00 -9.46 -14.01
CA ARG A 26 4.73 -10.21 -13.89
C ARG A 26 4.24 -10.29 -12.45
N ALA A 27 5.13 -10.57 -11.51
CA ALA A 27 4.78 -10.66 -10.09
C ALA A 27 4.36 -9.29 -9.53
N LEU A 28 5.11 -8.24 -9.89
CA LEU A 28 4.78 -6.86 -9.53
C LEU A 28 3.41 -6.46 -10.07
N LEU A 29 3.15 -6.67 -11.36
CA LEU A 29 1.85 -6.32 -11.95
C LEU A 29 0.70 -7.02 -11.22
N SER A 30 0.81 -8.34 -11.03
CA SER A 30 -0.24 -9.10 -10.34
C SER A 30 -0.52 -8.55 -8.93
N ALA A 31 0.53 -8.22 -8.16
CA ALA A 31 0.36 -7.63 -6.84
C ALA A 31 -0.32 -6.26 -6.89
N VAL A 32 0.07 -5.42 -7.85
CA VAL A 32 -0.50 -4.08 -8.04
C VAL A 32 -1.97 -4.16 -8.47
N GLU A 33 -2.31 -5.04 -9.42
CA GLU A 33 -3.68 -5.24 -9.89
C GLU A 33 -4.60 -5.76 -8.79
N ASN A 34 -4.12 -6.70 -7.97
CA ASN A 34 -4.87 -7.23 -6.84
C ASN A 34 -5.16 -6.14 -5.80
N LEU A 35 -4.15 -5.35 -5.44
CA LEU A 35 -4.32 -4.28 -4.46
C LEU A 35 -5.18 -3.13 -5.01
N ALA A 36 -4.98 -2.73 -6.27
CA ALA A 36 -5.79 -1.70 -6.91
C ALA A 36 -7.26 -2.13 -6.99
N SER A 37 -7.53 -3.39 -7.35
CA SER A 37 -8.89 -3.95 -7.36
C SER A 37 -9.51 -3.92 -5.97
N TRP A 38 -8.73 -4.25 -4.93
CA TRP A 38 -9.18 -4.15 -3.55
C TRP A 38 -9.53 -2.70 -3.17
N ILE A 39 -8.66 -1.73 -3.47
CA ILE A 39 -8.89 -0.29 -3.21
C ILE A 39 -10.18 0.20 -3.91
N THR A 40 -10.34 -0.12 -5.21
CA THR A 40 -11.51 0.27 -5.99
C THR A 40 -12.79 -0.35 -5.47
N ASN A 41 -12.78 -1.65 -5.12
CA ASN A 41 -13.96 -2.34 -4.58
C ASN A 41 -14.42 -1.81 -3.22
N HIS A 42 -13.51 -1.16 -2.47
CA HIS A 42 -13.82 -0.52 -1.19
C HIS A 42 -14.09 0.99 -1.32
N ASN A 43 -14.20 1.53 -2.55
CA ASN A 43 -14.48 2.94 -2.84
C ASN A 43 -13.59 3.93 -2.06
N ALA A 44 -12.31 3.59 -1.90
CA ALA A 44 -11.40 4.47 -1.19
C ALA A 44 -11.00 5.68 -2.05
N GLU A 45 -11.22 6.91 -1.58
CA GLU A 45 -10.71 8.11 -2.25
C GLU A 45 -9.29 8.50 -1.83
N ARG A 46 -8.89 8.15 -0.60
CA ARG A 46 -7.61 8.47 0.01
C ARG A 46 -7.12 7.27 0.82
N VAL A 47 -5.88 6.85 0.56
CA VAL A 47 -5.25 5.70 1.21
C VAL A 47 -3.91 6.14 1.78
N GLY A 48 -3.73 5.90 3.08
CA GLY A 48 -2.46 6.09 3.76
C GLY A 48 -1.53 4.91 3.48
N ILE A 49 -0.24 5.18 3.28
CA ILE A 49 0.78 4.14 3.16
C ILE A 49 1.87 4.34 4.21
N ALA A 50 2.10 3.33 5.04
CA ALA A 50 3.10 3.33 6.11
C ALA A 50 4.00 2.10 5.94
N PHE A 51 4.95 2.20 5.02
CA PHE A 51 5.92 1.14 4.74
C PHE A 51 7.35 1.66 4.89
N ASP A 52 8.26 0.73 5.17
CA ASP A 52 9.69 0.94 5.00
C ASP A 52 10.06 0.93 3.50
N ASN A 53 11.35 1.03 3.20
CA ASN A 53 11.83 0.91 1.82
C ASN A 53 11.76 -0.57 1.36
N SER A 54 10.55 -1.04 1.12
CA SER A 54 10.21 -2.41 0.76
C SER A 54 9.41 -2.47 -0.54
N PHE A 55 9.25 -3.69 -1.08
CA PHE A 55 8.42 -3.90 -2.26
C PHE A 55 6.95 -3.52 -2.01
N ALA A 56 6.47 -3.70 -0.78
CA ALA A 56 5.10 -3.33 -0.39
C ALA A 56 4.84 -1.83 -0.60
N TRP A 57 5.81 -0.96 -0.29
CA TRP A 57 5.71 0.48 -0.56
C TRP A 57 5.49 0.78 -2.05
N VAL A 58 6.32 0.18 -2.92
CA VAL A 58 6.22 0.38 -4.38
C VAL A 58 4.91 -0.17 -4.93
N ILE A 59 4.49 -1.35 -4.46
CA ILE A 59 3.22 -1.96 -4.86
C ILE A 59 2.04 -1.07 -4.46
N ALA A 60 2.03 -0.55 -3.22
CA ALA A 60 0.96 0.29 -2.70
C ALA A 60 0.84 1.61 -3.45
N ASP A 61 1.96 2.28 -3.73
CA ASP A 61 1.98 3.52 -4.52
C ASP A 61 1.45 3.29 -5.93
N LEU A 62 1.93 2.26 -6.63
CA LEU A 62 1.47 1.92 -7.98
C LEU A 62 -0.01 1.50 -8.00
N ALA A 63 -0.49 0.83 -6.96
CA ALA A 63 -1.89 0.41 -6.84
C ALA A 63 -2.81 1.62 -6.64
N CYS A 64 -2.41 2.60 -5.83
CA CYS A 64 -3.15 3.86 -5.68
C CYS A 64 -3.19 4.62 -7.02
N GLN A 65 -2.07 4.69 -7.74
CA GLN A 65 -2.04 5.29 -9.07
C GLN A 65 -2.95 4.56 -10.08
N GLN A 66 -3.02 3.23 -10.02
CA GLN A 66 -3.89 2.44 -10.90
C GLN A 66 -5.38 2.58 -10.53
N ALA A 67 -5.70 2.69 -9.24
CA ALA A 67 -7.05 2.88 -8.75
C ALA A 67 -7.56 4.33 -8.89
N ASP A 68 -6.70 5.27 -9.31
CA ASP A 68 -6.97 6.72 -9.38
C ASP A 68 -7.32 7.32 -8.00
N VAL A 69 -6.55 6.92 -6.99
CA VAL A 69 -6.77 7.24 -5.58
C VAL A 69 -5.60 8.05 -5.03
N CYS A 70 -5.90 9.02 -4.15
CA CYS A 70 -4.88 9.83 -3.53
C CYS A 70 -4.09 9.02 -2.50
N CYS A 71 -2.78 8.87 -2.76
CA CYS A 71 -1.86 8.16 -1.89
C CYS A 71 -1.21 9.13 -0.89
N VAL A 72 -1.37 8.86 0.41
CA VAL A 72 -0.85 9.71 1.50
C VAL A 72 0.29 8.98 2.20
N PRO A 73 1.55 9.42 2.04
CA PRO A 73 2.67 8.78 2.73
C PRO A 73 2.64 9.13 4.23
N VAL A 74 2.69 8.09 5.07
CA VAL A 74 2.77 8.22 6.54
C VAL A 74 4.18 7.81 6.99
N PRO A 75 5.01 8.77 7.45
CA PRO A 75 6.38 8.46 7.82
C PRO A 75 6.49 7.54 9.05
N LEU A 76 7.24 6.45 8.93
CA LEU A 76 7.40 5.46 10.01
C LEU A 76 8.18 5.94 11.26
N PHE A 77 8.87 7.07 11.16
CA PHE A 77 9.59 7.68 12.30
C PHE A 77 8.71 8.62 13.12
N PHE A 78 7.46 8.85 12.71
CA PHE A 78 6.46 9.56 13.50
C PHE A 78 6.00 8.69 14.67
N SER A 79 5.71 9.34 15.80
CA SER A 79 4.98 8.69 16.89
C SER A 79 3.58 8.30 16.45
N THR A 80 2.94 7.37 17.16
CA THR A 80 1.56 6.94 16.88
C THR A 80 0.61 8.14 16.73
N SER A 81 0.66 9.10 17.65
CA SER A 81 -0.19 10.30 17.61
C SER A 81 0.10 11.21 16.39
N GLN A 82 1.34 11.25 15.92
CA GLN A 82 1.69 12.00 14.70
C GLN A 82 1.19 11.29 13.44
N GLN A 83 1.24 9.95 13.41
CA GLN A 83 0.68 9.16 12.32
C GLN A 83 -0.85 9.31 12.27
N GLU A 84 -1.53 9.19 13.40
CA GLU A 84 -2.97 9.43 13.52
C GLU A 84 -3.36 10.83 13.05
N HIS A 85 -2.59 11.85 13.43
CA HIS A 85 -2.85 13.22 13.01
C HIS A 85 -2.81 13.38 11.48
N VAL A 86 -1.79 12.84 10.82
CA VAL A 86 -1.70 12.84 9.34
C VAL A 86 -2.88 12.12 8.71
N LEU A 87 -3.25 10.95 9.24
CA LEU A 87 -4.33 10.12 8.71
C LEU A 87 -5.69 10.81 8.83
N ASN A 88 -5.93 11.48 9.96
CA ASN A 88 -7.16 12.22 10.20
C ASN A 88 -7.25 13.50 9.35
N GLU A 89 -6.17 14.29 9.28
CA GLU A 89 -6.15 15.51 8.47
C GLU A 89 -6.31 15.22 6.97
N SER A 90 -5.71 14.11 6.52
CA SER A 90 -5.83 13.64 5.14
C SER A 90 -7.13 12.87 4.89
N GLN A 91 -7.95 12.59 5.91
CA GLN A 91 -9.21 11.86 5.79
C GLN A 91 -9.03 10.54 5.02
N CYS A 92 -7.97 9.78 5.34
CA CYS A 92 -7.73 8.48 4.74
C CYS A 92 -8.80 7.48 5.18
N HIS A 93 -9.25 6.61 4.27
CA HIS A 93 -10.19 5.53 4.59
C HIS A 93 -9.45 4.25 5.03
N PHE A 94 -8.26 4.01 4.46
CA PHE A 94 -7.45 2.83 4.73
C PHE A 94 -6.00 3.22 4.97
N LEU A 95 -5.32 2.46 5.82
CA LEU A 95 -3.88 2.52 6.00
C LEU A 95 -3.28 1.17 5.62
N LEU A 96 -2.40 1.17 4.63
CA LEU A 96 -1.62 0.00 4.23
C LEU A 96 -0.29 0.03 4.99
N THR A 97 0.06 -1.05 5.70
CA THR A 97 1.32 -1.16 6.44
C THR A 97 1.78 -2.61 6.57
N ASN A 98 3.07 -2.85 6.83
CA ASN A 98 3.63 -4.16 7.20
C ASN A 98 3.86 -4.30 8.71
N ARG A 99 3.48 -3.30 9.51
CA ARG A 99 3.51 -3.35 10.97
C ARG A 99 2.14 -3.77 11.50
N GLY A 100 1.84 -5.06 11.42
CA GLY A 100 0.60 -5.61 11.97
C GLY A 100 0.45 -5.30 13.47
N GLY A 101 -0.58 -4.55 13.85
CA GLY A 101 -1.08 -4.47 15.24
C GLY A 101 -0.73 -3.23 16.08
N GLU A 102 0.03 -2.24 15.59
CA GLU A 102 0.44 -1.08 16.42
C GLU A 102 -0.54 0.10 16.45
N LEU A 103 -1.64 0.07 15.67
CA LEU A 103 -2.69 1.09 15.66
C LEU A 103 -4.01 0.54 16.25
N SER A 104 -3.91 -0.19 17.36
CA SER A 104 -4.94 -1.13 17.82
C SER A 104 -6.02 -0.57 18.75
N GLU A 105 -6.23 0.75 18.88
CA GLU A 105 -7.25 1.26 19.84
C GLU A 105 -8.15 2.42 19.37
N TRP A 106 -8.30 2.72 18.07
CA TRP A 106 -9.07 3.91 17.64
C TRP A 106 -10.26 3.60 16.73
N SER A 107 -11.42 4.17 17.06
CA SER A 107 -12.71 3.92 16.40
C SER A 107 -13.00 4.77 15.15
N GLU A 108 -12.21 5.82 14.89
CA GLU A 108 -12.44 6.79 13.79
C GLU A 108 -11.28 6.86 12.77
N SER A 109 -10.26 6.02 12.91
CA SER A 109 -9.07 6.01 12.04
C SER A 109 -9.23 5.06 10.85
N PRO A 110 -8.45 5.26 9.77
CA PRO A 110 -8.47 4.38 8.61
C PRO A 110 -8.20 2.92 8.96
N THR A 111 -8.93 2.01 8.32
CA THR A 111 -8.79 0.56 8.50
C THR A 111 -7.37 0.11 8.10
N VAL A 112 -6.71 -0.64 8.99
CA VAL A 112 -5.32 -1.09 8.82
C VAL A 112 -5.24 -2.43 8.11
N ILE A 113 -4.43 -2.49 7.06
CA ILE A 113 -4.30 -3.67 6.20
C ILE A 113 -2.84 -4.06 6.11
N ASP A 114 -2.57 -5.34 6.43
CA ASP A 114 -1.27 -5.95 6.21
C ASP A 114 -1.24 -6.55 4.81
N CYS A 115 -0.35 -6.03 3.98
CA CYS A 115 -0.21 -6.49 2.61
C CYS A 115 0.33 -7.92 2.48
N GLU A 116 0.95 -8.47 3.52
CA GLU A 116 1.48 -9.84 3.55
C GLU A 116 0.51 -10.83 4.21
N ASN A 117 -0.24 -10.40 5.25
CA ASN A 117 -1.10 -11.29 6.04
C ASN A 117 -2.62 -11.05 5.88
N GLY A 118 -3.05 -10.06 5.10
CA GLY A 118 -4.45 -9.67 4.94
C GLY A 118 -4.92 -8.63 5.96
N ILE A 119 -6.24 -8.37 6.03
CA ILE A 119 -6.82 -7.32 6.90
C ILE A 119 -6.59 -7.69 8.38
N VAL A 120 -5.87 -6.84 9.12
CA VAL A 120 -5.47 -7.11 10.53
C VAL A 120 -6.40 -6.46 11.54
N ALA A 121 -7.21 -5.48 11.12
CA ALA A 121 -8.17 -4.82 11.99
C ALA A 121 -9.42 -4.43 11.20
N HIS A 122 -10.54 -5.08 11.49
CA HIS A 122 -11.86 -4.55 11.18
C HIS A 122 -12.44 -3.97 12.47
N SER A 123 -12.86 -2.71 12.41
CA SER A 123 -13.95 -2.22 13.25
C SER A 123 -15.27 -2.89 12.85
#